data_AF-A0A504V1S9-F1
#
_entry.id   AF-A0A504V1S9-F1
#
_cell.length_a   1.000
_cell.length_b   1.000
_cell.length_c   1.000
_cell.angle_alpha   90.00
_cell.angle_beta   90.00
_cell.angle_gamma   90.00
#
_symmetry.space_group_name_H-M   'P 1'
#
loop_
_entity.id
_entity.type
_entity.pdbx_description
1 polymer ?
#
loop_
_entity_poly.entity_id
_entity_poly.type
_entity_poly.pdbx_seq_one_letter_code
_entity_poly.pdbx_strand_id
1 'polypeptide(L)'
;MRRSIKGKQALKAENYNPRYDTISKKLPKIIWVYWHVELAEAPEVAKLGMRSWQIMNPGWSVNFVTESNLRSFIEPPVSPLPRKVQWRADVIRLALLARYGGVWVDMTSFCVKPLDHWLPTMMESGFFAFPDLYPSRLVNNAFLAAVPGEYLTNKWSRLMYRYFSKPGKLLHYFWCMHLFEFIVLTDRRARGIWRRTPKLRSRGAMLLKRMIGERDLYSPIPQDIDLSSVLWQKLSSRLDERALLAIREISATGEVDLLRLENLTDPENVPVQVVGQP
;
A
#
# COMPACT_ATOMS: atom_id res chain seq x y z
N MET A 1 1.29 18.11 -27.09
CA MET A 1 2.25 17.03 -26.71
C MET A 1 3.58 17.62 -26.20
N ARG A 2 3.61 18.19 -25.00
CA ARG A 2 4.84 18.47 -24.24
C ARG A 2 4.66 17.84 -22.86
N ARG A 3 4.95 16.53 -22.75
CA ARG A 3 4.96 15.81 -21.47
C ARG A 3 6.11 16.40 -20.66
N SER A 4 5.79 17.07 -19.55
CA SER A 4 6.77 17.85 -18.80
C SER A 4 7.83 16.93 -18.19
N ILE A 5 9.09 17.18 -18.55
CA ILE A 5 10.28 16.53 -18.00
C ILE A 5 10.39 16.76 -16.48
N LYS A 6 9.73 17.82 -15.95
CA LYS A 6 9.68 18.14 -14.52
C LYS A 6 8.98 17.07 -13.66
N GLY A 7 7.94 16.38 -14.17
CA GLY A 7 7.23 15.36 -13.39
C GLY A 7 8.07 14.09 -13.12
N LYS A 8 9.05 13.79 -13.97
CA LYS A 8 9.89 12.59 -13.86
C LYS A 8 11.07 12.77 -12.88
N GLN A 9 11.50 14.01 -12.62
CA GLN A 9 12.59 14.31 -11.67
C GLN A 9 12.13 14.53 -10.23
N ALA A 10 10.82 14.65 -9.97
CA ALA A 10 10.27 14.91 -8.64
C ALA A 10 10.30 13.69 -7.71
N LEU A 11 10.38 12.47 -8.25
CA LEU A 11 10.51 11.24 -7.47
C LEU A 11 11.98 10.92 -7.21
N LYS A 12 12.54 11.47 -6.12
CA LYS A 12 13.90 11.14 -5.63
C LYS A 12 13.94 9.71 -5.07
N ALA A 13 13.95 8.70 -5.95
CA ALA A 13 14.17 7.31 -5.55
C ALA A 13 15.67 6.96 -5.64
N GLU A 14 16.26 6.50 -4.54
CA GLU A 14 17.62 5.93 -4.59
C GLU A 14 17.59 4.67 -5.47
N ASN A 15 18.66 4.45 -6.24
CA ASN A 15 18.81 3.35 -7.23
C ASN A 15 17.89 3.44 -8.46
N TYR A 16 17.26 4.58 -8.75
CA TYR A 16 16.60 4.81 -10.04
C TYR A 16 17.63 5.01 -11.16
N ASN A 17 17.46 4.31 -12.29
CA ASN A 17 18.31 4.47 -13.47
C ASN A 17 17.49 4.82 -14.73
N PRO A 18 17.65 6.03 -15.30
CA PRO A 18 16.84 6.49 -16.44
C PRO A 18 17.16 5.79 -17.77
N ARG A 19 18.25 5.00 -17.88
CA ARG A 19 18.64 4.31 -19.12
C ARG A 19 17.76 3.10 -19.47
N TYR A 20 16.85 2.70 -18.58
CA TYR A 20 16.10 1.44 -18.69
C TYR A 20 14.59 1.60 -18.89
N ASP A 21 14.12 2.77 -19.34
CA ASP A 21 12.72 3.01 -19.77
C ASP A 21 12.27 2.02 -20.89
N THR A 22 13.19 1.24 -21.49
CA THR A 22 12.96 0.32 -22.61
C THR A 22 12.89 -1.17 -22.25
N ILE A 23 13.19 -1.60 -21.01
CA ILE A 23 13.18 -3.03 -20.63
C ILE A 23 12.28 -3.26 -19.41
N SER A 24 10.97 -3.08 -19.60
CA SER A 24 9.98 -3.47 -18.60
C SER A 24 9.55 -4.93 -18.83
N LYS A 25 9.91 -5.84 -17.92
CA LYS A 25 9.12 -7.07 -17.75
C LYS A 25 7.69 -6.60 -17.47
N LYS A 26 6.74 -6.91 -18.36
CA LYS A 26 5.38 -6.35 -18.30
C LYS A 26 4.73 -6.73 -16.97
N LEU A 27 4.67 -5.76 -16.05
CA LEU A 27 3.85 -5.84 -14.84
C LEU A 27 2.39 -6.01 -15.28
N PRO A 28 1.70 -7.08 -14.88
CA PRO A 28 0.29 -7.24 -15.17
C PRO A 28 -0.52 -6.08 -14.58
N LYS A 29 -1.47 -5.53 -15.35
CA LYS A 29 -2.35 -4.44 -14.90
C LYS A 29 -3.46 -4.95 -13.98
N ILE A 30 -3.06 -5.53 -12.86
CA ILE A 30 -3.91 -6.15 -11.85
C ILE A 30 -3.62 -5.48 -10.51
N ILE A 31 -4.66 -5.03 -9.82
CA ILE A 31 -4.60 -4.54 -8.45
C ILE A 31 -5.37 -5.55 -7.58
N TRP A 32 -4.72 -6.04 -6.52
CA TRP A 32 -5.28 -6.95 -5.54
C TRP A 32 -5.58 -6.18 -4.26
N VAL A 33 -6.83 -6.30 -3.82
CA VAL A 33 -7.30 -5.80 -2.53
C VAL A 33 -7.98 -6.96 -1.82
N TYR A 34 -7.70 -7.16 -0.54
CA TYR A 34 -8.34 -8.22 0.25
C TYR A 34 -9.00 -7.67 1.50
N TRP A 35 -10.17 -8.22 1.81
CA TRP A 35 -10.84 -8.07 3.10
C TRP A 35 -11.59 -9.34 3.46
N HIS A 36 -11.54 -9.74 4.73
CA HIS A 36 -12.10 -11.02 5.17
C HIS A 36 -13.63 -11.15 5.04
N VAL A 37 -14.36 -10.04 4.83
CA VAL A 37 -15.82 -10.00 4.63
C VAL A 37 -16.17 -9.28 3.33
N GLU A 38 -17.43 -9.38 2.92
CA GLU A 38 -17.94 -8.76 1.71
C GLU A 38 -17.87 -7.22 1.76
N LEU A 39 -17.84 -6.60 0.57
CA LEU A 39 -17.63 -5.16 0.45
C LEU A 39 -18.73 -4.37 1.18
N ALA A 40 -19.97 -4.84 1.18
CA ALA A 40 -21.09 -4.19 1.85
C ALA A 40 -20.88 -4.06 3.38
N GLU A 41 -20.20 -5.03 3.98
CA GLU A 41 -19.93 -5.08 5.43
C GLU A 41 -18.61 -4.40 5.82
N ALA A 42 -17.76 -4.09 4.84
CA ALA A 42 -16.48 -3.43 5.11
C ALA A 42 -16.69 -2.00 5.66
N PRO A 43 -15.77 -1.52 6.54
CA PRO A 43 -15.78 -0.13 7.00
C PRO A 43 -15.75 0.87 5.85
N GLU A 44 -16.36 2.04 6.03
CA GLU A 44 -16.44 3.07 4.99
C GLU A 44 -15.07 3.47 4.44
N VAL A 45 -14.08 3.66 5.32
CA VAL A 45 -12.69 3.96 4.93
C VAL A 45 -12.11 2.92 3.96
N ALA A 46 -12.47 1.65 4.13
CA ALA A 46 -11.96 0.56 3.31
C ALA A 46 -12.64 0.56 1.92
N LYS A 47 -13.96 0.85 1.89
CA LYS A 47 -14.73 1.03 0.65
C LYS A 47 -14.20 2.22 -0.16
N LEU A 48 -13.94 3.34 0.50
CA LEU A 48 -13.40 4.55 -0.10
C LEU A 48 -11.97 4.32 -0.63
N GLY A 49 -11.12 3.59 0.11
CA GLY A 49 -9.79 3.20 -0.34
C GLY A 49 -9.85 2.40 -1.64
N MET A 50 -10.63 1.33 -1.68
CA MET A 50 -10.85 0.53 -2.90
C MET A 50 -11.36 1.38 -4.07
N ARG A 51 -12.35 2.25 -3.84
CA ARG A 51 -12.91 3.12 -4.88
C ARG A 51 -11.85 4.06 -5.47
N SER A 52 -10.98 4.62 -4.65
CA SER A 52 -9.89 5.50 -5.13
C SER A 52 -8.95 4.78 -6.11
N TRP A 53 -8.61 3.51 -5.85
CA TRP A 53 -7.79 2.72 -6.77
C TRP A 53 -8.49 2.45 -8.10
N GLN A 54 -9.81 2.23 -8.09
CA GLN A 54 -10.61 2.03 -9.31
C GLN A 54 -10.67 3.31 -10.15
N ILE A 55 -10.97 4.45 -9.53
CA ILE A 55 -11.07 5.75 -10.22
C ILE A 55 -9.73 6.16 -10.82
N MET A 56 -8.64 6.04 -10.05
CA MET A 56 -7.31 6.50 -10.47
C MET A 56 -6.64 5.57 -11.48
N ASN A 57 -7.15 4.35 -11.68
CA ASN A 57 -6.53 3.34 -12.53
C ASN A 57 -7.57 2.66 -13.45
N PRO A 58 -8.27 3.40 -14.33
CA PRO A 58 -9.34 2.85 -15.17
C PRO A 58 -8.86 1.76 -16.16
N GLY A 59 -7.56 1.74 -16.47
CA GLY A 59 -6.93 0.71 -17.30
C GLY A 59 -6.43 -0.52 -16.52
N TRP A 60 -6.72 -0.63 -15.22
CA TRP A 60 -6.30 -1.73 -14.35
C TRP A 60 -7.49 -2.53 -13.84
N SER A 61 -7.33 -3.85 -13.73
CA SER A 61 -8.32 -4.72 -13.09
C SER A 61 -8.14 -4.67 -11.57
N VAL A 62 -9.06 -4.03 -10.86
CA VAL A 62 -9.08 -3.99 -9.39
C VAL A 62 -9.91 -5.15 -8.87
N ASN A 63 -9.24 -6.17 -8.34
CA ASN A 63 -9.85 -7.40 -7.83
C ASN A 63 -10.04 -7.31 -6.32
N PHE A 64 -11.30 -7.34 -5.89
CA PHE A 64 -11.68 -7.43 -4.49
C PHE A 64 -11.81 -8.89 -4.07
N VAL A 65 -10.88 -9.32 -3.23
CA VAL A 65 -10.78 -10.70 -2.75
C VAL A 65 -11.34 -10.79 -1.34
N THR A 66 -12.23 -11.74 -1.12
CA THR A 66 -12.84 -12.05 0.18
C THR A 66 -12.59 -13.49 0.54
N GLU A 67 -12.93 -13.91 1.77
CA GLU A 67 -12.85 -15.33 2.12
C GLU A 67 -13.75 -16.20 1.24
N SER A 68 -14.90 -15.68 0.79
CA SER A 68 -15.86 -16.43 -0.02
C SER A 68 -15.33 -16.71 -1.44
N ASN A 69 -14.58 -15.77 -2.03
CA ASN A 69 -14.08 -15.88 -3.40
C ASN A 69 -12.58 -16.24 -3.50
N LEU A 70 -11.86 -16.31 -2.39
CA LEU A 70 -10.40 -16.53 -2.35
C LEU A 70 -9.97 -17.77 -3.14
N ARG A 71 -10.74 -18.86 -3.01
CA ARG A 71 -10.45 -20.16 -3.64
C ARG A 71 -10.45 -20.11 -5.17
N SER A 72 -11.12 -19.13 -5.77
CA SER A 72 -11.10 -18.90 -7.21
C SER A 72 -9.74 -18.38 -7.72
N PHE A 73 -8.91 -17.83 -6.83
CA PHE A 73 -7.61 -17.25 -7.16
C PHE A 73 -6.44 -18.08 -6.62
N ILE A 74 -6.49 -18.50 -5.36
CA ILE A 74 -5.41 -19.25 -4.72
C ILE A 74 -5.99 -20.27 -3.74
N GLU A 75 -5.22 -21.31 -3.46
CA GLU A 75 -5.57 -22.18 -2.33
C GLU A 75 -5.49 -21.37 -1.03
N PRO A 76 -6.57 -21.36 -0.22
CA PRO A 76 -6.58 -20.62 1.03
C PRO A 76 -5.45 -21.10 1.96
N PRO A 77 -4.75 -20.18 2.65
CA PRO A 77 -3.70 -20.59 3.56
C PRO A 77 -4.28 -21.39 4.73
N VAL A 78 -3.69 -22.56 5.00
CA VAL A 78 -4.14 -23.47 6.05
C VAL A 78 -3.15 -23.41 7.22
N SER A 79 -3.69 -23.38 8.44
CA SER A 79 -2.92 -23.45 9.68
C SER A 79 -3.63 -24.41 10.65
N PRO A 80 -2.88 -25.26 11.38
CA PRO A 80 -3.45 -26.17 12.37
C PRO A 80 -3.99 -25.44 13.61
N LEU A 81 -3.64 -24.16 13.78
CA LEU A 81 -4.10 -23.31 14.88
C LEU A 81 -4.84 -22.08 14.33
N PRO A 82 -5.80 -21.50 15.07
CA PRO A 82 -6.41 -20.23 14.73
C PRO A 82 -5.36 -19.13 14.53
N ARG A 83 -5.46 -18.38 13.43
CA ARG A 83 -4.56 -17.28 13.09
C ARG A 83 -5.34 -15.97 13.00
N LYS A 84 -4.68 -14.87 13.34
CA LYS A 84 -5.24 -13.52 13.15
C LYS A 84 -5.52 -13.26 11.67
N VAL A 85 -6.62 -12.57 11.38
CA VAL A 85 -7.01 -12.17 10.03
C VAL A 85 -5.89 -11.39 9.33
N GLN A 86 -5.17 -10.53 10.05
CA GLN A 86 -4.06 -9.75 9.50
C GLN A 86 -2.91 -10.65 9.00
N TRP A 87 -2.57 -11.71 9.75
CA TRP A 87 -1.54 -12.67 9.35
C TRP A 87 -1.98 -13.51 8.15
N ARG A 88 -3.27 -13.83 8.08
CA ARG A 88 -3.86 -14.50 6.92
C ARG A 88 -3.76 -13.61 5.67
N ALA A 89 -4.12 -12.34 5.79
CA ALA A 89 -3.96 -11.35 4.73
C ALA A 89 -2.50 -11.24 4.26
N ASP A 90 -1.53 -11.35 5.18
CA ASP A 90 -0.11 -11.34 4.81
C ASP A 90 0.29 -12.50 3.88
N VAL A 91 -0.27 -13.69 4.09
CA VAL A 91 0.00 -14.85 3.23
C VAL A 91 -0.74 -14.72 1.90
N ILE A 92 -2.01 -14.30 1.92
CA ILE A 92 -2.83 -14.10 0.72
C ILE A 92 -2.16 -13.09 -0.22
N ARG A 93 -1.68 -11.96 0.33
CA ARG A 93 -0.94 -10.93 -0.40
C ARG A 93 0.17 -11.49 -1.27
N LEU A 94 1.04 -12.27 -0.66
CA LEU A 94 2.22 -12.80 -1.36
C LEU A 94 1.89 -13.99 -2.23
N ALA A 95 0.85 -14.77 -1.91
CA ALA A 95 0.38 -15.85 -2.78
C ALA A 95 -0.20 -15.32 -4.09
N LEU A 96 -1.04 -14.27 -4.03
CA LEU A 96 -1.57 -13.60 -5.22
C LEU A 96 -0.46 -13.01 -6.09
N LEU A 97 0.46 -12.25 -5.49
CA LEU A 97 1.59 -11.64 -6.22
C LEU A 97 2.56 -12.68 -6.80
N ALA A 98 2.85 -13.76 -6.07
CA ALA A 98 3.71 -14.83 -6.58
C ALA A 98 3.09 -15.51 -7.82
N ARG A 99 1.78 -15.77 -7.79
CA ARG A 99 1.06 -16.48 -8.86
C ARG A 99 0.76 -15.59 -10.06
N TYR A 100 0.23 -14.40 -9.82
CA TYR A 100 -0.34 -13.54 -10.87
C TYR A 100 0.45 -12.26 -11.11
N GLY A 101 1.41 -11.92 -10.25
CA GLY A 101 2.01 -10.59 -10.24
C GLY A 101 0.98 -9.50 -9.99
N GLY A 102 1.26 -8.31 -10.52
CA GLY A 102 0.44 -7.11 -10.34
C GLY A 102 0.83 -6.34 -9.09
N VAL A 103 -0.14 -5.65 -8.51
CA VAL A 103 0.04 -4.76 -7.38
C VAL A 103 -0.89 -5.18 -6.26
N TRP A 104 -0.36 -5.38 -5.06
CA TRP A 104 -1.17 -5.42 -3.85
C TRP A 104 -1.26 -4.02 -3.24
N VAL A 105 -2.45 -3.68 -2.78
CA VAL A 105 -2.68 -2.50 -1.93
C VAL A 105 -3.56 -2.90 -0.74
N ASP A 106 -3.22 -2.45 0.47
CA ASP A 106 -4.10 -2.63 1.63
C ASP A 106 -5.43 -1.90 1.42
N MET A 107 -6.55 -2.49 1.85
CA MET A 107 -7.88 -1.92 1.56
C MET A 107 -8.09 -0.51 2.14
N THR A 108 -7.45 -0.18 3.28
CA THR A 108 -7.50 1.16 3.87
C THR A 108 -6.48 2.13 3.25
N SER A 109 -5.94 1.80 2.08
CA SER A 109 -5.04 2.67 1.33
C SER A 109 -5.76 3.43 0.21
N PHE A 110 -5.42 4.71 0.08
CA PHE A 110 -5.97 5.62 -0.91
C PHE A 110 -4.98 5.87 -2.03
N CYS A 111 -5.44 5.75 -3.27
CA CYS A 111 -4.66 6.10 -4.44
C CYS A 111 -4.71 7.61 -4.66
N VAL A 112 -3.54 8.27 -4.74
CA VAL A 112 -3.42 9.71 -5.00
C VAL A 112 -2.86 9.96 -6.40
N LYS A 113 -2.09 9.01 -6.95
CA LYS A 113 -1.57 9.10 -8.32
C LYS A 113 -1.77 7.79 -9.10
N PRO A 114 -2.18 7.88 -10.39
CA PRO A 114 -2.31 6.71 -11.24
C PRO A 114 -1.01 5.91 -11.32
N LEU A 115 -1.10 4.58 -11.21
CA LEU A 115 0.05 3.69 -11.25
C LEU A 115 0.86 3.85 -12.54
N ASP A 116 0.17 4.01 -13.68
CA ASP A 116 0.80 4.17 -14.99
C ASP A 116 1.76 5.38 -15.07
N HIS A 117 1.61 6.37 -14.17
CA HIS A 117 2.44 7.57 -14.17
C HIS A 117 3.82 7.37 -13.52
N TRP A 118 3.95 6.41 -12.60
CA TRP A 118 5.14 6.31 -11.76
C TRP A 118 5.64 4.88 -11.54
N LEU A 119 4.76 3.87 -11.50
CA LEU A 119 5.15 2.51 -11.16
C LEU A 119 5.99 1.82 -12.25
N PRO A 120 5.71 1.95 -13.57
CA PRO A 120 6.47 1.24 -14.60
C PRO A 120 7.98 1.46 -14.52
N THR A 121 8.42 2.68 -14.19
CA THR A 121 9.84 3.03 -14.08
C THR A 121 10.50 2.51 -12.80
N MET A 122 9.69 2.00 -11.85
CA MET A 122 10.16 1.40 -10.60
C MET A 122 10.28 -0.13 -10.68
N MET A 123 9.76 -0.73 -11.74
CA MET A 123 9.65 -2.19 -11.89
C MET A 123 10.88 -2.86 -12.53
N GLU A 124 12.00 -2.16 -12.67
CA GLU A 124 13.23 -2.68 -13.31
C GLU A 124 13.68 -4.02 -12.68
N SER A 125 13.63 -4.12 -11.35
CA SER A 125 14.02 -5.34 -10.64
C SER A 125 13.02 -6.49 -10.77
N GLY A 126 11.84 -6.24 -11.36
CA GLY A 126 10.68 -7.14 -11.35
C GLY A 126 9.86 -7.10 -10.06
N PHE A 127 10.34 -6.38 -9.04
CA PHE A 127 9.70 -6.20 -7.74
C PHE A 127 9.74 -4.72 -7.34
N PHE A 128 8.74 -4.26 -6.61
CA PHE A 128 8.76 -2.95 -5.96
C PHE A 128 8.02 -2.98 -4.62
N ALA A 129 8.59 -2.27 -3.65
CA ALA A 129 7.97 -2.01 -2.36
C ALA A 129 8.59 -0.75 -1.76
N PHE A 130 7.81 -0.05 -0.93
CA PHE A 130 8.33 1.11 -0.20
C PHE A 130 9.24 0.64 0.93
N PRO A 131 10.39 1.31 1.17
CA PRO A 131 11.18 1.07 2.37
C PRO A 131 10.35 1.42 3.61
N ASP A 132 10.52 0.65 4.68
CA ASP A 132 9.95 1.03 5.97
C ASP A 132 10.79 2.17 6.58
N LEU A 133 10.14 3.08 7.29
CA LEU A 133 10.79 4.17 7.99
C LEU A 133 11.15 3.81 9.43
N TYR A 134 10.57 2.73 9.96
CA TYR A 134 10.92 2.24 11.28
C TYR A 134 12.29 1.54 11.28
N PRO A 135 13.17 1.84 12.26
CA PRO A 135 14.44 1.14 12.41
C PRO A 135 14.24 -0.38 12.45
N SER A 136 15.10 -1.13 11.76
CA SER A 136 15.08 -2.60 11.71
C SER A 136 13.90 -3.22 10.93
N ARG A 137 13.28 -2.49 9.99
CA ARG A 137 12.41 -3.09 8.96
C ARG A 137 12.82 -2.54 7.60
N LEU A 138 13.09 -3.45 6.65
CA LEU A 138 13.50 -3.03 5.31
C LEU A 138 12.34 -2.59 4.44
N VAL A 139 11.14 -3.11 4.66
CA VAL A 139 10.03 -3.02 3.72
C VAL A 139 8.69 -2.76 4.39
N ASN A 140 7.88 -1.90 3.78
CA ASN A 140 6.46 -1.76 4.06
C ASN A 140 5.67 -2.70 3.14
N ASN A 141 4.79 -3.53 3.71
CA ASN A 141 4.04 -4.54 2.96
C ASN A 141 2.61 -4.10 2.57
N ALA A 142 2.21 -2.85 2.86
CA ALA A 142 0.89 -2.34 2.51
C ALA A 142 0.75 -1.96 1.02
N PHE A 143 1.87 -1.77 0.33
CA PHE A 143 1.94 -1.65 -1.13
C PHE A 143 3.10 -2.50 -1.62
N LEU A 144 2.81 -3.50 -2.46
CA LEU A 144 3.81 -4.36 -3.10
C LEU A 144 3.47 -4.50 -4.58
N ALA A 145 4.46 -4.50 -5.45
CA ALA A 145 4.28 -4.83 -6.85
C ALA A 145 5.30 -5.90 -7.27
N ALA A 146 4.87 -6.83 -8.10
CA ALA A 146 5.75 -7.90 -8.60
C ALA A 146 5.30 -8.34 -9.99
N VAL A 147 6.27 -8.75 -10.80
CA VAL A 147 5.98 -9.54 -12.00
C VAL A 147 5.69 -10.99 -11.58
N PRO A 148 4.87 -11.74 -12.33
CA PRO A 148 4.62 -13.14 -12.04
C PRO A 148 5.93 -13.93 -12.00
N GLY A 149 6.08 -14.80 -11.00
CA GLY A 149 7.26 -15.66 -10.89
C GLY A 149 8.55 -14.95 -10.45
N GLU A 150 8.48 -13.69 -9.99
CA GLU A 150 9.65 -12.98 -9.45
C GLU A 150 10.25 -13.78 -8.28
N TYR A 151 11.58 -13.92 -8.26
CA TYR A 151 12.29 -14.81 -7.36
C TYR A 151 12.15 -14.42 -5.88
N LEU A 152 12.34 -13.15 -5.55
CA LEU A 152 12.21 -12.65 -4.18
C LEU A 152 10.76 -12.80 -3.70
N THR A 153 9.76 -12.42 -4.50
CA THR A 153 8.34 -12.60 -4.20
C THR A 153 7.96 -14.07 -4.00
N ASN A 154 8.38 -14.97 -4.90
CA ASN A 154 8.11 -16.41 -4.79
C ASN A 154 8.77 -17.03 -3.57
N LYS A 155 10.03 -16.68 -3.31
CA LYS A 155 10.74 -17.17 -2.12
C LYS A 155 10.09 -16.68 -0.84
N TRP A 156 9.68 -15.41 -0.79
CA TRP A 156 8.97 -14.82 0.34
C TRP A 156 7.63 -15.51 0.57
N SER A 157 6.80 -15.62 -0.47
CA SER A 157 5.50 -16.32 -0.43
C SER A 157 5.62 -17.75 0.08
N ARG A 158 6.57 -18.53 -0.46
CA ARG A 158 6.81 -19.92 -0.03
C ARG A 158 7.22 -20.02 1.44
N LEU A 159 8.13 -19.16 1.90
CA LEU A 159 8.58 -19.19 3.30
C LEU A 159 7.48 -18.70 4.25
N MET A 160 6.68 -17.72 3.83
CA MET A 160 5.50 -17.23 4.56
C MET A 160 4.49 -18.34 4.79
N TYR A 161 4.12 -19.05 3.72
CA TYR A 161 3.20 -20.18 3.80
C TYR A 161 3.74 -21.26 4.75
N ARG A 162 5.00 -21.66 4.56
CA ARG A 162 5.67 -22.65 5.44
C ARG A 162 5.63 -22.24 6.90
N TYR A 163 5.88 -20.97 7.22
CA TYR A 163 5.89 -20.49 8.60
C TYR A 163 4.49 -20.36 9.18
N PHE A 164 3.52 -19.87 8.39
CA PHE A 164 2.11 -19.76 8.78
C PHE A 164 1.49 -21.11 9.15
N SER A 165 1.81 -22.15 8.37
CA SER A 165 1.31 -23.51 8.55
C SER A 165 2.00 -24.30 9.67
N LYS A 166 3.04 -23.76 10.33
CA LYS A 166 3.69 -24.47 11.45
C LYS A 166 2.77 -24.58 12.67
N PRO A 167 2.81 -25.69 13.42
CA PRO A 167 2.23 -25.73 14.76
C PRO A 167 2.97 -24.75 15.68
N GLY A 168 2.26 -24.10 16.60
CA GLY A 168 2.81 -23.13 17.56
C GLY A 168 2.46 -21.67 17.27
N LYS A 169 2.89 -20.75 18.15
CA LYS A 169 2.58 -19.32 18.08
C LYS A 169 3.45 -18.62 17.02
N LEU A 170 2.84 -17.76 16.20
CA LEU A 170 3.59 -16.77 15.43
C LEU A 170 4.04 -15.66 16.39
N LEU A 171 5.35 -15.48 16.50
CA LEU A 171 5.96 -14.74 17.61
C LEU A 171 5.81 -13.21 17.51
N HIS A 172 5.56 -12.66 16.32
CA HIS A 172 5.60 -11.21 16.14
C HIS A 172 4.54 -10.70 15.16
N TYR A 173 3.98 -9.51 15.45
CA TYR A 173 3.00 -8.87 14.56
C TYR A 173 3.59 -8.56 13.18
N PHE A 174 4.84 -8.09 13.12
CA PHE A 174 5.55 -7.75 11.88
C PHE A 174 6.34 -8.92 11.27
N TRP A 175 5.93 -10.16 11.55
CA TRP A 175 6.62 -11.38 11.08
C TRP A 175 6.89 -11.37 9.56
N CYS A 176 5.96 -10.83 8.76
CA CYS A 176 6.08 -10.71 7.32
C CYS A 176 7.31 -9.88 6.91
N MET A 177 7.51 -8.72 7.53
CA MET A 177 8.63 -7.81 7.27
C MET A 177 9.95 -8.40 7.76
N HIS A 178 9.97 -9.04 8.94
CA HIS A 178 11.18 -9.67 9.45
C HIS A 178 11.61 -10.87 8.59
N LEU A 179 10.65 -11.62 8.05
CA LEU A 179 10.95 -12.71 7.13
C LEU A 179 11.53 -12.17 5.81
N PHE A 180 11.02 -11.06 5.30
CA PHE A 180 11.62 -10.38 4.14
C PHE A 180 13.06 -9.97 4.41
N GLU A 181 13.31 -9.33 5.55
CA GLU A 181 14.64 -8.92 5.96
C GLU A 181 15.59 -10.11 6.08
N PHE A 182 15.16 -11.19 6.75
CA PHE A 182 15.92 -12.44 6.80
C PHE A 182 16.27 -12.97 5.41
N ILE A 183 15.32 -12.98 4.47
CA ILE A 183 15.55 -13.44 3.09
C ILE A 183 16.60 -12.56 2.40
N VAL A 184 16.49 -11.24 2.49
CA VAL A 184 17.43 -10.28 1.88
C VAL A 184 18.83 -10.39 2.52
N LEU A 185 18.90 -10.66 3.82
CA LEU A 185 20.16 -10.83 4.54
C LEU A 185 20.83 -12.18 4.29
N THR A 186 20.08 -13.24 3.96
CA THR A 186 20.65 -14.59 3.83
C THR A 186 20.77 -15.11 2.39
N ASP A 187 20.02 -14.53 1.44
CA ASP A 187 20.02 -14.97 0.04
C ASP A 187 20.61 -13.90 -0.88
N ARG A 188 21.71 -14.24 -1.57
CA ARG A 188 22.42 -13.32 -2.46
C ARG A 188 21.57 -12.84 -3.64
N ARG A 189 20.72 -13.70 -4.22
CA ARG A 189 19.87 -13.36 -5.36
C ARG A 189 18.76 -12.41 -4.92
N ALA A 190 18.08 -12.73 -3.82
CA ALA A 190 17.06 -11.88 -3.21
C ALA A 190 17.62 -10.51 -2.82
N ARG A 191 18.81 -10.48 -2.21
CA ARG A 191 19.54 -9.25 -1.89
C ARG A 191 19.83 -8.42 -3.14
N GLY A 192 20.27 -9.06 -4.23
CA GLY A 192 20.54 -8.40 -5.49
C GLY A 192 19.29 -7.75 -6.11
N ILE A 193 18.14 -8.43 -6.02
CA ILE A 193 16.85 -7.87 -6.47
C ILE A 193 16.50 -6.65 -5.62
N TRP A 194 16.49 -6.78 -4.28
CA TRP A 194 16.16 -5.68 -3.41
C TRP A 194 17.10 -4.48 -3.54
N ARG A 195 18.40 -4.70 -3.76
CA ARG A 195 19.37 -3.62 -4.02
C ARG A 195 19.06 -2.84 -5.30
N ARG A 196 18.58 -3.51 -6.36
CA ARG A 196 18.20 -2.87 -7.62
C ARG A 196 16.80 -2.25 -7.58
N THR A 197 15.93 -2.68 -6.67
CA THR A 197 14.61 -2.06 -6.49
C THR A 197 14.78 -0.59 -6.05
N PRO A 198 14.22 0.38 -6.78
CA PRO A 198 14.27 1.78 -6.37
C PRO A 198 13.67 2.02 -4.98
N LYS A 199 14.27 2.92 -4.19
CA LYS A 199 13.84 3.22 -2.81
C LYS A 199 13.19 4.59 -2.78
N LEU A 200 11.89 4.61 -3.08
CA LEU A 200 11.11 5.83 -3.00
C LEU A 200 10.67 6.09 -1.54
N ARG A 201 11.07 7.23 -0.98
CA ARG A 201 10.69 7.59 0.40
C ARG A 201 9.28 8.17 0.43
N SER A 202 8.41 7.64 1.29
CA SER A 202 6.99 8.05 1.40
C SER A 202 6.79 9.26 2.33
N ARG A 203 7.56 10.35 2.17
CA ARG A 203 7.45 11.52 3.07
C ARG A 203 6.08 12.19 2.99
N GLY A 204 5.53 12.38 1.79
CA GLY A 204 4.21 12.97 1.60
C GLY A 204 3.09 12.16 2.28
N ALA A 205 3.12 10.83 2.15
CA ALA A 205 2.13 9.96 2.78
C ALA A 205 2.21 9.95 4.32
N MET A 206 3.38 10.24 4.88
CA MET A 206 3.51 10.39 6.34
C MET A 206 2.85 11.68 6.83
N LEU A 207 3.01 12.77 6.07
CA LEU A 207 2.45 14.08 6.42
C LEU A 207 0.92 14.09 6.31
N LEU A 208 0.37 13.51 5.24
CA LEU A 208 -1.08 13.37 5.08
C LEU A 208 -1.68 12.46 6.17
N LYS A 209 -0.99 11.39 6.58
CA LYS A 209 -1.41 10.57 7.74
C LYS A 209 -1.55 11.41 9.02
N ARG A 210 -0.56 12.29 9.28
CA ARG A 210 -0.57 13.18 10.45
C ARG A 210 -1.75 14.15 10.39
N MET A 211 -1.99 14.76 9.23
CA MET A 211 -3.08 15.75 9.07
C MET A 211 -4.46 15.14 9.23
N ILE A 212 -4.67 13.93 8.68
CA ILE A 212 -5.97 13.26 8.67
C ILE A 212 -6.28 12.58 10.01
N GLY A 213 -5.32 11.99 10.72
CA GLY A 213 -5.66 11.16 11.88
C GLY A 213 -4.63 10.99 13.00
N GLU A 214 -3.48 11.67 12.96
CA GLU A 214 -2.43 11.57 14.00
C GLU A 214 -1.82 12.96 14.29
N ARG A 215 -2.66 13.92 14.69
CA ARG A 215 -2.27 15.34 14.90
C ARG A 215 -1.43 15.58 16.18
N ASP A 216 -1.47 14.70 17.18
CA ASP A 216 -0.81 14.86 18.48
C ASP A 216 0.73 14.70 18.48
N LEU A 217 1.35 14.54 17.30
CA LEU A 217 2.81 14.54 17.19
C LEU A 217 3.33 15.98 17.11
N TYR A 218 3.97 16.44 18.20
CA TYR A 218 4.46 17.81 18.51
C TYR A 218 5.30 18.58 17.46
N SER A 219 5.67 18.00 16.31
CA SER A 219 6.48 18.74 15.31
C SER A 219 5.59 19.57 14.37
N PRO A 220 5.88 20.85 14.08
CA PRO A 220 5.12 21.59 13.08
C PRO A 220 5.14 20.91 11.69
N ILE A 221 4.04 21.02 10.96
CA ILE A 221 3.96 20.59 9.55
C ILE A 221 4.85 21.56 8.74
N PRO A 222 5.82 21.07 7.94
CA PRO A 222 6.65 21.96 7.11
C PRO A 222 5.79 22.79 6.15
N GLN A 223 6.11 24.07 5.95
CA GLN A 223 5.35 24.96 5.04
C GLN A 223 5.49 24.53 3.56
N ASP A 224 6.62 23.93 3.18
CA ASP A 224 6.93 23.55 1.80
C ASP A 224 6.81 22.03 1.56
N ILE A 225 5.59 21.49 1.63
CA ILE A 225 5.36 20.07 1.31
C ILE A 225 5.10 19.93 -0.18
N ASP A 226 6.03 19.27 -0.89
CA ASP A 226 5.78 18.83 -2.25
C ASP A 226 4.78 17.66 -2.25
N LEU A 227 3.50 18.00 -2.37
CA LEU A 227 2.38 17.07 -2.50
C LEU A 227 2.45 16.21 -3.75
N SER A 228 3.23 16.60 -4.75
CA SER A 228 3.48 15.76 -5.91
C SER A 228 4.27 14.48 -5.55
N SER A 229 4.81 14.38 -4.33
CA SER A 229 5.45 13.17 -3.81
C SER A 229 4.47 12.17 -3.16
N VAL A 230 3.20 12.54 -2.94
CA VAL A 230 2.18 11.63 -2.39
C VAL A 230 1.66 10.72 -3.50
N LEU A 231 2.06 9.44 -3.47
CA LEU A 231 1.59 8.45 -4.45
C LEU A 231 0.31 7.74 -3.98
N TRP A 232 0.27 7.42 -2.69
CA TRP A 232 -0.83 6.74 -2.02
C TRP A 232 -0.74 6.98 -0.51
N GLN A 233 -1.84 6.77 0.21
CA GLN A 233 -1.94 7.02 1.65
C GLN A 233 -2.54 5.83 2.38
N LYS A 234 -1.84 5.25 3.37
CA LYS A 234 -2.46 4.29 4.29
C LYS A 234 -3.18 5.02 5.43
N LEU A 235 -4.43 4.65 5.68
CA LEU A 235 -5.21 5.16 6.81
C LEU A 235 -5.53 4.04 7.81
N SER A 236 -5.83 4.45 9.04
CA SER A 236 -6.38 3.57 10.08
C SER A 236 -7.76 3.07 9.64
N SER A 237 -8.12 1.84 10.06
CA SER A 237 -9.48 1.33 9.86
C SER A 237 -10.49 1.96 10.83
N ARG A 238 -10.00 2.64 11.87
CA ARG A 238 -10.78 3.44 12.82
C ARG A 238 -10.41 4.88 12.59
N LEU A 239 -11.31 5.62 11.96
CA LEU A 239 -11.19 7.04 11.70
C LEU A 239 -12.35 7.74 12.39
N ASP A 240 -12.10 8.95 12.87
CA ASP A 240 -13.16 9.85 13.31
C ASP A 240 -13.91 10.44 12.10
N GLU A 241 -15.03 11.11 12.35
CA GLU A 241 -15.86 11.70 11.29
C GLU A 241 -15.10 12.74 10.45
N ARG A 242 -14.13 13.43 11.06
CA ARG A 242 -13.33 14.47 10.39
C ARG A 242 -12.41 13.86 9.35
N ALA A 243 -11.71 12.79 9.72
CA ALA A 243 -10.90 12.01 8.81
C ALA A 243 -11.73 11.42 7.66
N LEU A 244 -12.96 10.98 7.93
CA LEU A 244 -13.88 10.51 6.89
C LEU A 244 -14.30 11.64 5.93
N LEU A 245 -14.54 12.85 6.45
CA LEU A 245 -14.88 14.02 5.63
C LEU A 245 -13.75 14.41 4.68
N ALA A 246 -12.52 14.48 5.20
CA ALA A 246 -11.30 14.68 4.43
C ALA A 246 -11.15 13.65 3.29
N ILE A 247 -11.43 12.39 3.58
CA ILE A 247 -11.33 11.31 2.59
C ILE A 247 -12.40 11.43 1.51
N ARG A 248 -13.64 11.75 1.89
CA ARG A 248 -14.75 11.94 0.94
C ARG A 248 -14.39 13.05 -0.05
N GLU A 249 -13.78 14.12 0.43
CA GLU A 249 -13.32 15.22 -0.42
C GLU A 249 -12.22 14.77 -1.39
N ILE A 250 -11.15 14.14 -0.91
CA ILE A 250 -10.07 13.63 -1.77
C ILE A 250 -10.64 12.65 -2.82
N SER A 251 -11.60 11.83 -2.43
CA SER A 251 -12.25 10.86 -3.32
C SER A 251 -13.15 11.52 -4.38
N ALA A 252 -13.72 12.69 -4.07
CA ALA A 252 -14.59 13.44 -4.97
C ALA A 252 -13.80 14.30 -5.96
N THR A 253 -12.72 14.94 -5.51
CA THR A 253 -11.91 15.85 -6.32
C THR A 253 -10.80 15.14 -7.08
N GLY A 254 -10.33 13.98 -6.58
CA GLY A 254 -9.15 13.31 -7.10
C GLY A 254 -7.83 14.04 -6.80
N GLU A 255 -7.87 15.11 -6.00
CA GLU A 255 -6.72 15.93 -5.63
C GLU A 255 -6.58 15.98 -4.11
N VAL A 256 -5.32 15.96 -3.63
CA VAL A 256 -4.99 16.18 -2.23
C VAL A 256 -4.62 17.65 -2.07
N ASP A 257 -5.58 18.46 -1.63
CA ASP A 257 -5.38 19.87 -1.25
C ASP A 257 -5.23 19.98 0.27
N LEU A 258 -4.02 20.25 0.75
CA LEU A 258 -3.73 20.31 2.18
C LEU A 258 -4.43 21.46 2.90
N LEU A 259 -4.56 22.62 2.28
CA LEU A 259 -5.21 23.79 2.88
C LEU A 259 -6.69 23.52 3.06
N ARG A 260 -7.31 22.92 2.05
CA ARG A 260 -8.72 22.53 2.10
C ARG A 260 -8.96 21.41 3.10
N LEU A 261 -8.07 20.42 3.16
CA LEU A 261 -8.12 19.35 4.16
C LEU A 261 -7.93 19.88 5.58
N GLU A 262 -7.03 20.83 5.79
CA GLU A 262 -6.80 21.50 7.08
C GLU A 262 -8.05 22.26 7.52
N ASN A 263 -8.67 23.04 6.62
CA ASN A 263 -9.92 23.77 6.88
C ASN A 263 -11.11 22.84 7.20
N LEU A 264 -11.26 21.73 6.47
CA LEU A 264 -12.35 20.76 6.66
C LEU A 264 -12.22 19.94 7.95
N THR A 265 -11.01 19.85 8.50
CA THR A 265 -10.71 19.07 9.71
C THR A 265 -10.41 19.96 10.92
N ASP A 266 -10.55 21.28 10.76
CA ASP A 266 -10.44 22.27 11.82
C ASP A 266 -11.62 22.11 12.82
N PRO A 267 -11.34 21.98 14.14
CA PRO A 267 -12.37 21.91 15.16
C PRO A 267 -13.43 23.00 15.11
N GLU A 268 -13.10 24.21 14.64
CA GLU A 268 -14.02 25.35 14.58
C GLU A 268 -14.97 25.32 13.37
N ASN A 269 -14.64 24.53 12.34
CA ASN A 269 -15.37 24.50 11.06
C ASN A 269 -16.21 23.23 10.85
N VAL A 270 -16.12 22.23 11.74
CA VAL A 270 -16.93 21.01 11.65
C VAL A 270 -18.32 21.29 12.24
N PRO A 271 -19.42 21.18 11.47
CA PRO A 271 -20.76 21.43 12.00
C PRO A 271 -21.04 20.44 13.14
N VAL A 272 -21.22 20.98 14.35
CA VAL A 272 -21.64 20.22 15.52
C VAL A 272 -23.01 19.62 15.21
N GLN A 273 -23.07 18.32 14.90
CA GLN A 273 -24.35 17.62 15.00
C GLN A 273 -24.72 17.57 16.47
N VAL A 274 -25.72 18.37 16.82
CA VAL A 274 -26.38 18.36 18.11
C VAL A 274 -27.01 16.99 18.28
N VAL A 275 -26.31 16.07 18.93
CA VAL A 275 -26.91 14.85 19.48
C VAL A 275 -27.68 15.30 20.71
N GLY A 276 -28.98 15.48 20.54
CA GLY A 276 -29.92 15.72 21.63
C GLY A 276 -29.89 14.56 22.63
N GLN A 277 -29.80 14.92 23.90
CA GLN A 277 -30.17 14.11 25.06
C GLN A 277 -31.10 14.98 25.93
N PRO A 278 -31.94 14.38 26.80
CA PRO A 278 -31.92 13.00 27.29
C PRO A 278 -33.01 12.07 26.74
#